data_AF-A0A7S2GSI9-F1
#
_entry.id   AF-A0A7S2GSI9-F1
#
_cell.length_a   1.000
_cell.length_b   1.000
_cell.length_c   1.000
_cell.angle_alpha   90.00
_cell.angle_beta   90.00
_cell.angle_gamma   90.00
#
_symmetry.space_group_name_H-M   'P 1'
#
loop_
_entity.id
_entity.type
_entity.pdbx_description
1 polymer ?
#
loop_
_entity_poly.entity_id
_entity_poly.type
_entity_poly.pdbx_seq_one_letter_code
_entity_poly.pdbx_strand_id
1 'polypeptide(L)'
;AGMFKHGMQEGEGTFESAEEGWVYSGHWLQNRMNGRGKVRWPNGIEYNGDWKDGIREGKGKLTWADGSCYEGEFQHNCIEGKGRKVLPDGSWFEGQFHDSELEGHGTFHWPDGTEFE
;
A
#
# COMPACT_ATOMS: atom_id res chain seq x y z
N ALA A 1 21.48 -5.24 -0.07
CA ALA A 1 22.41 -4.81 -1.15
C ALA A 1 21.58 -4.11 -2.21
N GLY A 2 21.98 -2.91 -2.64
CA GLY A 2 21.24 -2.12 -3.64
C GLY A 2 22.14 -1.74 -4.81
N MET A 3 21.55 -1.52 -5.99
CA MET A 3 22.28 -1.05 -7.16
C MET A 3 22.40 0.48 -7.10
N PHE A 4 23.62 0.98 -7.32
CA PHE A 4 23.92 2.41 -7.36
C PHE A 4 24.45 2.78 -8.74
N LYS A 5 23.93 3.87 -9.31
CA LYS A 5 24.43 4.46 -10.54
C LYS A 5 24.69 5.94 -10.31
N HIS A 6 25.91 6.39 -10.63
CA HIS A 6 26.35 7.78 -10.35
C HIS A 6 26.17 8.23 -8.88
N GLY A 7 26.25 7.29 -7.93
CA GLY A 7 26.03 7.57 -6.50
C GLY A 7 24.56 7.67 -6.08
N MET A 8 23.62 7.39 -6.97
CA MET A 8 22.18 7.33 -6.69
C MET A 8 21.70 5.88 -6.68
N GLN A 9 20.77 5.53 -5.79
CA GLN A 9 20.05 4.26 -5.87
C GLN A 9 19.23 4.20 -7.15
N GLU A 10 19.43 3.13 -7.91
CA GLU A 10 18.77 2.84 -9.18
C GLU A 10 18.58 1.33 -9.30
N GLY A 11 17.44 0.87 -9.81
CA GLY A 11 17.07 -0.55 -9.88
C GLY A 11 16.67 -1.14 -8.53
N GLU A 12 16.72 -2.47 -8.40
CA GLU A 12 16.28 -3.17 -7.19
C GLU A 12 17.21 -2.91 -5.99
N GLY A 13 16.63 -2.65 -4.83
CA GLY A 13 17.39 -2.43 -3.61
C GLY A 13 16.54 -2.34 -2.35
N THR A 14 17.21 -2.48 -1.21
CA THR A 14 16.62 -2.32 0.12
C THR A 14 17.24 -1.11 0.82
N PHE A 15 16.41 -0.27 1.44
CA PHE A 15 16.82 0.84 2.28
C PHE A 15 16.12 0.73 3.64
N GLU A 16 16.85 1.01 4.70
CA GLU A 16 16.35 1.10 6.07
C GLU A 16 16.63 2.51 6.57
N SER A 17 15.58 3.20 7.04
CA SER A 17 15.72 4.52 7.63
C SER A 17 16.32 4.41 9.02
N ALA A 18 17.51 4.98 9.22
CA ALA A 18 18.17 5.00 10.53
C ALA A 18 17.42 5.87 11.56
N GLU A 19 16.67 6.88 11.10
CA GLU A 19 15.92 7.81 11.97
C GLU A 19 14.53 7.27 12.32
N GLU A 20 13.79 6.80 11.31
CA GLU A 20 12.38 6.42 11.43
C GLU A 20 12.15 4.90 11.48
N GLY A 21 13.18 4.09 11.24
CA GLY A 21 13.14 2.62 11.34
C GLY A 21 12.30 1.90 10.28
N TRP A 22 11.73 2.61 9.30
CA TRP A 22 11.01 1.96 8.20
C TRP A 22 11.98 1.32 7.20
N VAL A 23 11.55 0.22 6.59
CA VAL A 23 12.33 -0.54 5.62
C VAL A 23 11.58 -0.60 4.30
N TYR A 24 12.20 -0.14 3.22
CA TYR A 24 11.71 -0.30 1.85
C TYR A 24 12.55 -1.34 1.10
N SER A 25 11.90 -2.21 0.35
CA SER A 25 12.50 -3.11 -0.62
C SER A 25 11.75 -3.04 -1.93
N GLY A 26 12.44 -2.67 -3.01
CA GLY A 26 11.83 -2.57 -4.33
C GLY A 26 12.71 -1.78 -5.29
N HIS A 27 12.07 -1.30 -6.35
CA HIS A 27 12.76 -0.59 -7.41
C HIS A 27 13.00 0.89 -7.06
N TRP A 28 14.19 1.37 -7.40
CA TRP A 28 14.64 2.74 -7.18
C TRP A 28 14.91 3.42 -8.51
N LEU A 29 14.59 4.71 -8.59
CA LEU A 29 14.96 5.56 -9.70
C LEU A 29 15.43 6.89 -9.15
N GLN A 30 16.70 7.23 -9.36
CA GLN A 30 17.29 8.51 -8.92
C GLN A 30 17.05 8.79 -7.42
N ASN A 31 17.31 7.80 -6.55
CA ASN A 31 17.06 7.84 -5.10
C ASN A 31 15.59 7.93 -4.67
N ARG A 32 14.63 7.69 -5.56
CA ARG A 32 13.20 7.62 -5.21
C ARG A 32 12.66 6.22 -5.38
N MET A 33 11.77 5.82 -4.46
CA MET A 33 10.96 4.61 -4.62
C MET A 33 10.13 4.74 -5.89
N ASN A 34 10.22 3.75 -6.78
CA ASN A 34 9.59 3.83 -8.10
C ASN A 34 9.31 2.43 -8.64
N GLY A 35 8.20 2.22 -9.34
CA GLY A 35 7.79 0.88 -9.76
C GLY A 35 7.28 0.04 -8.60
N ARG A 36 7.53 -1.26 -8.60
CA ARG A 36 7.04 -2.17 -7.55
C ARG A 36 7.93 -2.11 -6.32
N GLY A 37 7.31 -2.04 -5.14
CA GLY A 37 8.05 -2.10 -3.90
C GLY A 37 7.18 -2.29 -2.67
N LYS A 38 7.85 -2.72 -1.60
CA LYS A 38 7.27 -3.03 -0.31
C LYS A 38 7.95 -2.17 0.75
N VAL A 39 7.16 -1.45 1.54
CA VAL A 39 7.62 -0.73 2.74
C VAL A 39 6.96 -1.31 3.98
N ARG A 40 7.74 -1.41 5.06
CA ARG A 40 7.26 -1.79 6.39
C ARG A 40 7.67 -0.72 7.38
N TRP A 41 6.71 -0.24 8.16
CA TRP A 41 6.94 0.71 9.23
C TRP A 41 7.05 0.00 10.60
N PRO A 42 7.78 0.58 11.57
CA PRO A 42 7.93 -0.02 12.90
C PRO A 42 6.60 -0.21 13.65
N ASN A 43 5.60 0.63 13.34
CA ASN A 43 4.25 0.53 13.91
C ASN A 43 3.45 -0.69 13.40
N GLY A 44 4.02 -1.52 12.53
CA GLY A 44 3.38 -2.72 12.00
C GLY A 44 2.58 -2.49 10.71
N ILE A 45 2.46 -1.24 10.25
CA ILE A 45 1.87 -0.95 8.94
C ILE A 45 2.81 -1.45 7.84
N GLU A 46 2.24 -1.97 6.77
CA GLU A 46 2.97 -2.45 5.60
C GLU A 46 2.24 -2.03 4.32
N TYR A 47 2.97 -1.54 3.32
CA TYR A 47 2.43 -1.31 1.98
C TYR A 47 3.24 -2.11 0.96
N ASN A 48 2.55 -2.80 0.06
CA ASN A 48 3.15 -3.51 -1.06
C ASN A 48 2.39 -3.13 -2.34
N GLY A 49 3.05 -2.43 -3.26
CA GLY A 49 2.37 -1.93 -4.44
C GLY A 49 3.24 -1.09 -5.34
N ASP A 50 2.56 -0.27 -6.13
CA ASP A 50 3.13 0.60 -7.14
C ASP A 50 3.54 1.95 -6.51
N TRP A 51 4.74 2.41 -6.89
CA TRP A 51 5.35 3.65 -6.44
C TRP A 51 5.70 4.51 -7.63
N LYS A 52 5.55 5.82 -7.46
CA LYS A 52 6.03 6.82 -8.41
C LYS A 52 6.65 7.96 -7.64
N ASP A 53 7.93 8.23 -7.87
CA ASP A 53 8.62 9.36 -7.25
C ASP A 53 8.53 9.43 -5.71
N GLY A 54 8.51 8.27 -5.04
CA GLY A 54 8.43 8.21 -3.57
C GLY A 54 7.00 8.25 -3.00
N ILE A 55 5.97 8.34 -3.84
CA ILE A 55 4.56 8.28 -3.43
C ILE A 55 3.90 6.99 -3.93
N ARG A 56 2.89 6.51 -3.20
CA ARG A 56 2.06 5.37 -3.61
C ARG A 56 1.13 5.83 -4.73
N GLU A 57 1.24 5.18 -5.89
CA GLU A 57 0.56 5.58 -7.12
C GLU A 57 0.33 4.33 -7.98
N GLY A 58 -0.92 3.96 -8.24
CA GLY A 58 -1.29 2.73 -8.93
C GLY A 58 -1.88 1.69 -7.99
N LYS A 59 -1.64 0.40 -8.23
CA LYS A 59 -2.24 -0.68 -7.46
C LYS A 59 -1.37 -1.06 -6.26
N GLY A 60 -2.00 -1.36 -5.13
CA GLY A 60 -1.27 -1.84 -3.96
C GLY A 60 -2.15 -2.47 -2.91
N LYS A 61 -1.46 -3.01 -1.90
CA LYS A 61 -2.06 -3.53 -0.67
C LYS A 61 -1.45 -2.82 0.53
N LEU A 62 -2.29 -2.16 1.31
CA LEU A 62 -1.95 -1.57 2.61
C LEU A 62 -2.48 -2.47 3.70
N THR A 63 -1.62 -2.92 4.60
CA THR A 63 -1.97 -3.74 5.77
C THR A 63 -1.67 -2.93 7.02
N TRP A 64 -2.63 -2.85 7.93
CA TRP A 64 -2.48 -2.17 9.22
C TRP A 64 -2.06 -3.16 10.30
N ALA A 65 -1.59 -2.62 11.43
CA ALA A 65 -1.07 -3.39 12.55
C ALA A 65 -2.11 -4.32 13.22
N ASP A 66 -3.39 -3.98 13.09
CA ASP A 66 -4.52 -4.77 13.60
C ASP A 66 -4.87 -5.96 12.69
N GLY A 67 -4.18 -6.12 11.56
CA GLY A 67 -4.42 -7.17 10.57
C GLY A 67 -5.48 -6.81 9.52
N SER A 68 -6.15 -5.67 9.64
CA SER A 68 -6.99 -5.14 8.57
C SER A 68 -6.13 -4.81 7.34
N CYS A 69 -6.71 -4.86 6.15
CA CYS A 69 -6.01 -4.50 4.94
C CYS A 69 -6.92 -3.87 3.88
N TYR A 70 -6.34 -3.05 3.03
CA TYR A 70 -6.96 -2.54 1.83
C TYR A 70 -6.16 -3.00 0.62
N GLU A 71 -6.83 -3.50 -0.41
CA GLU A 71 -6.24 -3.83 -1.70
C GLU A 71 -7.03 -3.12 -2.80
N GLY A 72 -6.34 -2.29 -3.59
CA GLY A 72 -7.00 -1.46 -4.60
C GLY A 72 -6.07 -0.40 -5.18
N GLU A 73 -6.66 0.71 -5.61
CA GLU A 73 -5.95 1.80 -6.28
C GLU A 73 -5.49 2.88 -5.26
N PHE A 74 -4.37 3.51 -5.59
CA PHE A 74 -3.75 4.57 -4.80
C PHE A 74 -3.39 5.72 -5.73
N GLN A 75 -3.66 6.94 -5.29
CA GLN A 75 -3.29 8.16 -5.99
C GLN A 75 -2.80 9.20 -4.97
N HIS A 76 -1.63 9.79 -5.20
CA HIS A 76 -1.04 10.78 -4.28
C HIS A 76 -0.96 10.33 -2.82
N ASN A 77 -0.66 9.03 -2.58
CA ASN A 77 -0.69 8.37 -1.27
C ASN A 77 -2.08 8.14 -0.66
N CYS A 78 -3.17 8.58 -1.27
CA CYS A 78 -4.53 8.27 -0.84
C CYS A 78 -4.98 6.94 -1.43
N ILE A 79 -5.88 6.25 -0.71
CA ILE A 79 -6.68 5.17 -1.28
C ILE A 79 -7.72 5.82 -2.21
N GLU A 80 -7.84 5.33 -3.42
CA GLU A 80 -8.66 5.91 -4.48
C GLU A 80 -9.30 4.79 -5.31
N GLY A 81 -10.37 5.09 -6.04
CA GLY A 81 -10.99 4.18 -7.00
C GLY A 81 -11.52 2.90 -6.36
N LYS A 82 -11.51 1.80 -7.13
CA LYS A 82 -12.07 0.53 -6.68
C LYS A 82 -11.10 -0.21 -5.78
N GLY A 83 -11.61 -0.72 -4.66
CA GLY A 83 -10.82 -1.59 -3.80
C GLY A 83 -11.65 -2.44 -2.85
N ARG A 84 -10.92 -3.28 -2.12
CA ARG A 84 -11.45 -4.17 -1.10
C ARG A 84 -10.79 -3.85 0.24
N LYS A 85 -11.59 -3.56 1.26
CA LYS A 85 -11.14 -3.42 2.65
C LYS A 85 -11.55 -4.64 3.46
N VAL A 86 -10.59 -5.35 4.03
CA VAL A 86 -10.80 -6.49 4.93
C VAL A 86 -10.60 -6.02 6.36
N LEU A 87 -11.55 -6.33 7.24
CA LEU A 87 -11.50 -6.03 8.66
C LEU A 87 -10.89 -7.19 9.46
N PRO A 88 -10.44 -6.97 10.71
CA PRO A 88 -9.79 -8.02 11.50
C PRO A 88 -10.68 -9.23 11.82
N ASP A 89 -12.00 -9.05 11.82
CA ASP A 89 -12.99 -10.12 12.00
C ASP A 89 -13.19 -10.99 10.75
N GLY A 90 -12.49 -10.67 9.65
CA GLY A 90 -12.59 -11.35 8.38
C GLY A 90 -13.76 -10.90 7.51
N SER A 91 -14.60 -9.98 7.96
CA SER A 91 -15.55 -9.29 7.08
C SER A 91 -14.78 -8.42 6.08
N TRP A 92 -15.38 -8.18 4.92
CA TRP A 92 -14.78 -7.30 3.93
C TRP A 92 -15.82 -6.46 3.21
N PHE A 93 -15.35 -5.35 2.68
CA PHE A 93 -16.12 -4.42 1.90
C PHE A 93 -15.48 -4.24 0.54
N GLU A 94 -16.27 -4.26 -0.53
CA GLU A 94 -15.83 -3.93 -1.89
C GLU A 94 -16.61 -2.73 -2.43
N GLY A 95 -15.93 -1.69 -2.90
CA GLY A 95 -16.58 -0.49 -3.39
C GLY A 95 -15.63 0.57 -3.93
N GLN A 96 -16.16 1.78 -4.12
CA GLN A 96 -15.40 2.95 -4.56
C GLN A 96 -14.89 3.75 -3.37
N PHE A 97 -13.68 4.28 -3.51
CA PHE A 97 -13.02 5.11 -2.51
C PHE A 97 -12.57 6.41 -3.14
N HIS A 98 -12.66 7.49 -2.37
CA HIS A 98 -12.15 8.80 -2.75
C HIS A 98 -11.51 9.45 -1.53
N ASP A 99 -10.27 9.92 -1.66
CA ASP A 99 -9.52 10.53 -0.55
C ASP A 99 -9.42 9.64 0.70
N SER A 100 -9.27 8.33 0.50
CA SER A 100 -9.24 7.30 1.56
C SER A 100 -10.52 7.09 2.35
N GLU A 101 -11.60 7.76 1.96
CA GLU A 101 -12.94 7.55 2.48
C GLU A 101 -13.74 6.69 1.52
N LEU A 102 -14.79 6.06 2.06
CA LEU A 102 -15.72 5.30 1.24
C LEU A 102 -16.62 6.23 0.43
N GLU A 103 -16.64 6.09 -0.89
CA GLU A 103 -17.51 6.87 -1.76
C GLU A 103 -18.71 6.04 -2.25
N GLY A 104 -19.92 6.39 -1.77
CA GLY A 104 -21.18 5.87 -2.30
C GLY A 104 -21.51 4.43 -1.91
N HIS A 105 -21.62 3.56 -2.92
CA HIS A 105 -22.15 2.20 -2.83
C HIS A 105 -21.05 1.14 -2.82
N GLY A 106 -21.26 0.09 -2.05
CA GLY A 106 -20.47 -1.13 -2.17
C GLY A 106 -21.01 -2.22 -1.27
N THR A 107 -20.44 -3.40 -1.41
CA THR A 107 -21.00 -4.60 -0.81
C THR A 107 -20.17 -4.98 0.41
N PHE A 108 -20.81 -5.03 1.57
CA PHE A 108 -20.28 -5.71 2.74
C PHE A 108 -20.52 -7.21 2.64
N HIS A 109 -19.51 -7.98 3.00
CA HIS A 109 -19.55 -9.43 3.08
C HIS A 109 -19.08 -9.85 4.47
N TRP A 110 -19.75 -10.84 5.04
CA TRP A 110 -19.41 -11.41 6.34
C TRP A 110 -18.89 -12.85 6.19
N PRO A 111 -18.09 -13.35 7.15
CA PRO A 111 -17.57 -14.72 7.10
C PRO A 111 -18.64 -15.83 7.06
N ASP A 112 -19.86 -15.52 7.49
CA ASP A 112 -21.01 -16.44 7.42
C ASP A 112 -21.65 -16.52 6.02
N GLY A 113 -21.14 -15.74 5.06
CA GLY A 113 -21.64 -15.65 3.69
C GLY A 113 -22.78 -14.65 3.49
N THR A 114 -23.17 -13.90 4.52
CA THR A 114 -24.13 -12.80 4.38
C THR A 114 -23.50 -11.67 3.57
N GLU A 115 -24.32 -10.96 2.78
CA GLU A 115 -23.93 -9.81 1.97
C GLU A 115 -24.95 -8.67 2.11
N PHE A 116 -24.49 -7.41 2.02
CA PHE A 116 -25.31 -6.20 2.11
C PHE A 116 -24.76 -5.12 1.18
N GLU A 117 -25.60 -4.52 0.35
CA GLU A 117 -25.27 -3.44 -0.61
C GLU A 117 -25.62 -2.04 -0.10
#